data_AF-A0A2T7P4J8-F1
#
_entry.id   AF-A0A2T7P4J8-F1
#
_cell.length_a   1.000
_cell.length_b   1.000
_cell.length_c   1.000
_cell.angle_alpha   90.00
_cell.angle_beta   90.00
_cell.angle_gamma   90.00
#
_symmetry.space_group_name_H-M   'P 1'
#
loop_
_entity.id
_entity.type
_entity.pdbx_description
1 polymer ?
#
loop_
_entity_poly.entity_id
_entity_poly.type
_entity_poly.pdbx_seq_one_letter_code
_entity_poly.pdbx_strand_id
1 'polypeptide(L)'
;MVLTKYKWAEILCPDPRPLPRSSHSLNVVNGVGYVTGGEHEPRVPIGSAVWTIDVTSGKWRELETKGADVPPRNAHAASVVGSCIYLFGGRQGIAMGEGSLATCTNWTRLQATWSEVAMAGQVPEARSYHCMTSIGTTLYVFGGCTLSGRLNDLHSFDTDAGVWKRCRPLTSSGDAAGRGWWRSGGSCTSWGVSWGTSSGMVSGLLYGADGVLLFGGNGEDNTRLNDTHLLQVTQ
;
A
#
# COMPACT_ATOMS: atom_id res chain seq x y z
N MET A 1 26.06 -12.56 13.34
CA MET A 1 26.83 -11.30 13.29
C MET A 1 25.86 -10.18 13.61
N VAL A 2 25.94 -9.60 14.82
CA VAL A 2 25.07 -8.46 15.19
C VAL A 2 25.63 -7.23 14.49
N LEU A 3 24.85 -6.60 13.62
CA LEU A 3 25.21 -5.31 13.04
C LEU A 3 25.18 -4.27 14.18
N THR A 4 26.29 -3.59 14.45
CA THR A 4 26.41 -2.67 15.60
C THR A 4 26.67 -1.22 15.18
N LYS A 5 26.70 -0.93 13.89
CA LYS A 5 26.87 0.43 13.36
C LYS A 5 25.80 0.73 12.33
N TYR A 6 25.03 1.77 12.59
CA TYR A 6 23.94 2.24 11.75
C TYR A 6 24.24 3.69 11.35
N LYS A 7 24.09 4.01 10.07
CA LYS A 7 24.32 5.36 9.56
C LYS A 7 23.25 5.69 8.54
N TRP A 8 22.56 6.81 8.76
CA TRP A 8 21.76 7.42 7.70
C TRP A 8 22.68 8.01 6.64
N ALA A 9 22.41 7.70 5.38
CA ALA A 9 23.07 8.31 4.24
C ALA A 9 21.99 8.88 3.32
N GLU A 10 22.11 10.15 2.99
CA GLU A 10 21.32 10.75 1.93
C GLU A 10 21.88 10.28 0.58
N ILE A 11 21.00 9.82 -0.32
CA ILE A 11 21.36 9.45 -1.68
C ILE A 11 21.24 10.71 -2.54
N LEU A 12 22.35 11.18 -3.09
CA LEU A 12 22.34 12.27 -4.06
C LEU A 12 21.63 11.81 -5.34
N CYS A 13 20.51 12.46 -5.63
CA CYS A 13 19.68 12.13 -6.78
C CYS A 13 19.71 13.29 -7.77
N PRO A 14 20.45 13.21 -8.89
CA PRO A 14 20.39 14.22 -9.94
C PRO A 14 19.07 14.16 -10.71
N ASP A 15 18.70 15.26 -11.34
CA ASP A 15 17.54 15.31 -12.23
C ASP A 15 17.77 14.52 -13.53
N PRO A 16 16.70 14.00 -14.19
CA PRO A 16 15.28 14.16 -13.85
C PRO A 16 14.84 13.30 -12.64
N ARG A 17 13.85 13.79 -11.89
CA ARG A 17 13.29 13.13 -10.70
C ARG A 17 11.77 13.26 -10.63
N PRO A 18 11.08 12.33 -9.94
CA PRO A 18 9.65 12.48 -9.69
C PRO A 18 9.38 13.74 -8.87
N LEU A 19 8.20 14.34 -9.07
CA LEU A 19 7.70 15.40 -8.19
C LEU A 19 7.69 14.95 -6.72
N PRO A 20 8.01 15.85 -5.76
CA PRO A 20 7.77 15.62 -4.34
C PRO A 20 6.30 15.24 -4.13
N ARG A 21 6.04 14.20 -3.34
CA ARG A 21 4.68 13.65 -3.23
C ARG A 21 4.42 12.96 -1.90
N SER A 22 3.16 12.90 -1.50
CA SER A 22 2.68 12.11 -0.36
C SER A 22 1.73 11.00 -0.82
N SER A 23 1.37 10.07 0.06
CA SER A 23 0.38 9.01 -0.20
C SER A 23 0.70 8.13 -1.43
N HIS A 24 1.98 8.02 -1.79
CA HIS A 24 2.54 7.17 -2.85
C HIS A 24 3.04 5.86 -2.24
N SER A 25 3.14 4.79 -3.03
CA SER A 25 3.85 3.59 -2.59
C SER A 25 5.29 3.58 -3.09
N LEU A 26 6.22 3.11 -2.25
CA LEU A 26 7.60 2.78 -2.59
C LEU A 26 7.81 1.27 -2.36
N ASN A 27 8.17 0.53 -3.40
CA ASN A 27 8.44 -0.91 -3.32
C ASN A 27 9.82 -1.23 -3.88
N VAL A 28 10.53 -2.19 -3.29
CA VAL A 28 11.83 -2.64 -3.81
C VAL A 28 11.67 -4.03 -4.40
N VAL A 29 12.03 -4.18 -5.68
CA VAL A 29 12.03 -5.48 -6.37
C VAL A 29 13.41 -5.65 -7.00
N ASN A 30 14.12 -6.73 -6.65
CA ASN A 30 15.46 -7.05 -7.17
C ASN A 30 16.41 -5.83 -7.16
N GLY A 31 16.52 -5.17 -6.01
CA GLY A 31 17.44 -4.04 -5.78
C GLY A 31 17.04 -2.70 -6.42
N VAL A 32 15.90 -2.62 -7.11
CA VAL A 32 15.41 -1.37 -7.71
C VAL A 32 14.19 -0.91 -6.94
N GLY A 33 14.16 0.38 -6.57
CA GLY A 33 13.01 1.02 -5.95
C GLY A 33 12.01 1.50 -7.00
N TYR A 34 10.72 1.35 -6.71
CA TYR A 34 9.60 1.71 -7.58
C TYR A 34 8.64 2.63 -6.82
N VAL A 35 8.41 3.82 -7.36
CA VAL A 35 7.44 4.79 -6.84
C VAL A 35 6.24 4.85 -7.77
N THR A 36 5.04 4.69 -7.21
CA THR A 36 3.78 4.78 -7.96
C THR A 36 2.75 5.65 -7.23
N GLY A 37 1.98 6.39 -8.04
CA GLY A 37 0.88 7.25 -7.59
C GLY A 37 1.31 8.34 -6.61
N GLY A 38 0.37 8.69 -5.73
CA GLY A 38 0.51 9.75 -4.74
C GLY A 38 -0.05 11.08 -5.21
N GLU A 39 0.21 12.11 -4.42
CA GLU A 39 -0.29 13.48 -4.63
C GLU A 39 0.81 14.50 -4.37
N HIS A 40 0.91 15.53 -5.23
CA HIS A 40 1.79 16.69 -5.01
C HIS A 40 1.03 17.78 -4.27
N GLU A 41 -0.12 18.14 -4.83
CA GLU A 41 -1.10 19.00 -4.18
C GLU A 41 -2.08 18.16 -3.35
N PRO A 42 -2.55 18.65 -2.20
CA PRO A 42 -3.48 17.91 -1.37
C PRO A 42 -4.71 17.45 -2.14
N ARG A 43 -4.99 16.15 -2.12
CA ARG A 43 -6.15 15.51 -2.78
C ARG A 43 -6.16 15.60 -4.30
N VAL A 44 -5.03 15.91 -4.93
CA VAL A 44 -4.87 15.89 -6.39
C VAL A 44 -3.89 14.78 -6.75
N PRO A 45 -4.37 13.61 -7.20
CA PRO A 45 -3.50 12.53 -7.63
C PRO A 45 -2.55 12.99 -8.75
N ILE A 46 -1.27 12.66 -8.60
CA ILE A 46 -0.31 12.77 -9.70
C ILE A 46 -0.64 11.65 -10.70
N GLY A 47 -0.33 11.90 -11.97
CA GLY A 47 -0.45 10.93 -13.06
C GLY A 47 0.16 9.56 -12.72
N SER A 48 -0.22 8.55 -13.51
CA SER A 48 0.11 7.14 -13.28
C SER A 48 1.55 6.73 -13.64
N ALA A 49 2.41 7.70 -13.92
CA ALA A 49 3.83 7.49 -14.20
C ALA A 49 4.50 6.69 -13.08
N VAL A 50 5.18 5.61 -13.47
CA VAL A 50 5.99 4.78 -12.56
C VAL A 50 7.42 5.28 -12.60
N TRP A 51 7.97 5.60 -11.44
CA TRP A 51 9.36 6.04 -11.32
C TRP A 51 10.21 4.94 -10.70
N THR A 52 11.42 4.75 -11.22
CA THR A 52 12.41 3.84 -10.66
C THR A 52 13.62 4.58 -10.13
N ILE A 53 14.19 4.07 -9.03
CA ILE A 53 15.48 4.50 -8.50
C ILE A 53 16.43 3.31 -8.42
N ASP A 54 17.59 3.46 -9.06
CA ASP A 54 18.76 2.64 -8.74
C ASP A 54 19.35 3.16 -7.42
N VAL A 55 19.22 2.38 -6.36
CA VAL A 55 19.66 2.77 -5.00
C VAL A 55 21.18 2.90 -4.88
N THR A 56 21.94 2.28 -5.78
CA THR A 56 23.41 2.35 -5.79
C THR A 56 23.87 3.62 -6.46
N SER A 57 23.25 4.01 -7.58
CA SER A 57 23.66 5.17 -8.36
C SER A 57 22.86 6.45 -8.07
N GLY A 58 21.75 6.36 -7.34
CA GLY A 58 20.82 7.47 -7.08
C GLY A 58 20.09 7.99 -8.32
N LYS A 59 20.10 7.25 -9.43
CA LYS A 59 19.54 7.71 -10.71
C LYS A 59 18.06 7.35 -10.78
N TRP A 60 17.23 8.38 -10.92
CA TRP A 60 15.81 8.21 -11.19
C TRP A 60 15.55 8.04 -12.68
N ARG A 61 14.53 7.25 -13.02
CA ARG A 61 13.99 7.15 -14.38
C ARG A 61 12.48 6.99 -14.33
N GLU A 62 11.78 7.79 -15.12
CA GLU A 62 10.40 7.49 -15.46
C GLU A 62 10.38 6.26 -16.36
N LEU A 63 9.57 5.27 -16.02
CA LEU A 63 9.39 4.09 -16.83
C LEU A 63 8.28 4.32 -17.85
N GLU A 64 8.58 4.03 -19.11
CA GLU A 64 7.55 3.77 -20.10
C GLU A 64 6.81 2.50 -19.70
N THR A 65 5.54 2.64 -19.33
CA THR A 65 4.68 1.50 -19.00
C THR A 65 3.77 1.17 -20.17
N LYS A 66 3.52 -0.12 -20.37
CA LYS A 66 2.61 -0.64 -21.40
C LYS A 66 1.42 -1.35 -20.73
N GLY A 67 0.42 -1.73 -21.52
CA GLY A 67 -0.72 -2.54 -21.05
C GLY A 67 -1.89 -1.72 -20.54
N ALA A 68 -2.49 -2.15 -19.44
CA ALA A 68 -3.69 -1.55 -18.88
C ALA A 68 -3.44 -0.09 -18.46
N ASP A 69 -4.39 0.78 -18.76
CA ASP A 69 -4.36 2.16 -18.26
C ASP A 69 -4.64 2.15 -16.75
N VAL A 70 -3.59 2.33 -15.96
CA VAL A 70 -3.74 2.43 -14.50
C VAL A 70 -4.09 3.87 -14.19
N PRO A 71 -5.27 4.13 -13.64
CA PRO A 71 -5.70 5.49 -13.48
C PRO A 71 -4.97 6.17 -12.29
N PRO A 72 -4.74 7.51 -12.35
CA PRO A 72 -4.08 8.28 -11.30
C PRO A 72 -4.73 8.06 -9.94
N ARG A 73 -3.92 7.77 -8.90
CA ARG A 73 -4.41 7.43 -7.56
C ARG A 73 -3.44 7.85 -6.45
N ASN A 74 -4.00 8.18 -5.30
CA ASN A 74 -3.30 8.35 -4.03
C ASN A 74 -3.91 7.43 -2.97
N ALA A 75 -3.19 7.23 -1.86
CA ALA A 75 -3.65 6.46 -0.70
C ALA A 75 -4.06 5.01 -1.03
N HIS A 76 -3.49 4.46 -2.10
CA HIS A 76 -3.55 3.03 -2.42
C HIS A 76 -2.55 2.26 -1.57
N ALA A 77 -2.77 0.97 -1.42
CA ALA A 77 -1.77 0.08 -0.85
C ALA A 77 -1.03 -0.68 -1.95
N ALA A 78 0.22 -1.03 -1.67
CA ALA A 78 1.05 -1.80 -2.57
C ALA A 78 1.82 -2.88 -1.81
N SER A 79 1.98 -4.04 -2.42
CA SER A 79 2.80 -5.12 -1.88
C SER A 79 3.47 -5.92 -2.99
N VAL A 80 4.55 -6.60 -2.64
CA VAL A 80 5.37 -7.36 -3.59
C VAL A 80 5.12 -8.86 -3.37
N VAL A 81 4.82 -9.57 -4.45
CA VAL A 81 4.81 -11.04 -4.48
C VAL A 81 5.71 -11.48 -5.64
N GLY A 82 6.76 -12.24 -5.32
CA GLY A 82 7.81 -12.57 -6.29
C GLY A 82 8.45 -11.31 -6.89
N SER A 83 8.34 -11.17 -8.22
CA SER A 83 8.84 -10.00 -8.97
C SER A 83 7.75 -9.00 -9.36
N CYS A 84 6.55 -9.13 -8.79
CA CYS A 84 5.36 -8.38 -9.17
C CYS A 84 4.95 -7.42 -8.05
N ILE A 85 4.65 -6.18 -8.42
CA ILE A 85 4.08 -5.18 -7.52
C ILE A 85 2.57 -5.19 -7.73
N TYR A 86 1.81 -5.48 -6.68
CA TYR A 86 0.36 -5.40 -6.70
C TYR A 86 -0.07 -4.07 -6.09
N LEU A 87 -0.96 -3.36 -6.76
CA LEU A 87 -1.64 -2.17 -6.25
C LEU A 87 -3.10 -2.52 -5.99
N PHE A 88 -3.64 -2.07 -4.85
CA PHE A 88 -5.05 -2.19 -4.56
C PHE A 88 -5.62 -0.86 -4.06
N GLY A 89 -6.81 -0.55 -4.57
CA GLY A 89 -7.61 0.61 -4.19
C GLY A 89 -6.90 1.95 -4.37
N GLY A 90 -7.10 2.82 -3.39
CA GLY A 90 -6.76 4.24 -3.47
C GLY A 90 -7.97 5.06 -3.89
N ARG A 91 -7.76 6.35 -4.17
CA ARG A 91 -8.84 7.23 -4.61
C ARG A 91 -8.43 8.15 -5.76
N GLN A 92 -9.44 8.62 -6.48
CA GLN A 92 -9.32 9.54 -7.59
C GLN A 92 -10.14 10.80 -7.32
N GLY A 93 -9.49 11.96 -7.35
CA GLY A 93 -10.18 13.25 -7.24
C GLY A 93 -10.17 13.87 -5.84
N ILE A 94 -10.71 15.10 -5.81
CA ILE A 94 -10.60 16.05 -4.70
C ILE A 94 -11.76 15.89 -3.70
N ALA A 95 -12.93 15.49 -4.20
CA ALA A 95 -14.14 15.39 -3.40
C ALA A 95 -14.11 14.17 -2.46
N MET A 96 -14.73 14.36 -1.29
CA MET A 96 -14.91 13.31 -0.32
C MET A 96 -15.79 12.21 -0.91
N GLY A 97 -15.24 11.01 -1.08
CA GLY A 97 -16.03 9.85 -1.46
C GLY A 97 -16.22 9.62 -2.95
N GLU A 98 -15.82 10.57 -3.79
CA GLU A 98 -15.68 10.34 -5.22
C GLU A 98 -14.38 9.53 -5.46
N GLY A 99 -14.48 8.49 -6.29
CA GLY A 99 -13.32 7.85 -6.88
C GLY A 99 -12.50 6.90 -6.00
N SER A 100 -13.01 6.40 -4.85
CA SER A 100 -12.36 5.22 -4.24
C SER A 100 -12.38 4.07 -5.24
N LEU A 101 -11.22 3.45 -5.46
CA LEU A 101 -11.06 2.39 -6.43
C LEU A 101 -11.28 1.03 -5.77
N ALA A 102 -12.06 0.16 -6.42
CA ALA A 102 -12.06 -1.27 -6.15
C ALA A 102 -11.13 -2.01 -7.13
N THR A 103 -10.19 -1.30 -7.78
CA THR A 103 -9.31 -1.92 -8.78
C THR A 103 -8.09 -2.52 -8.11
N CYS A 104 -7.81 -3.78 -8.46
CA CYS A 104 -6.51 -4.41 -8.25
C CYS A 104 -5.77 -4.46 -9.57
N THR A 105 -4.61 -3.80 -9.64
CA THR A 105 -3.73 -3.83 -10.81
C THR A 105 -2.39 -4.41 -10.37
N ASN A 106 -1.79 -5.26 -11.20
CA ASN A 106 -0.44 -5.72 -10.97
C ASN A 106 0.49 -5.12 -12.01
N TRP A 107 1.72 -4.91 -11.58
CA TRP A 107 2.82 -4.51 -12.44
C TRP A 107 3.91 -5.55 -12.33
N THR A 108 4.35 -6.04 -13.49
CA THR A 108 5.43 -7.03 -13.55
C THR A 108 6.69 -6.37 -14.09
N ARG A 109 7.80 -6.51 -13.34
CA ARG A 109 9.11 -5.95 -13.75
C ARG A 109 9.60 -6.54 -15.07
N LEU A 110 9.31 -7.81 -15.32
CA LEU A 110 9.78 -8.53 -16.51
C LEU A 110 9.15 -8.00 -17.81
N GLN A 111 7.95 -7.42 -17.75
CA GLN A 111 7.25 -6.95 -18.95
C GLN A 111 7.09 -5.42 -18.99
N ALA A 112 7.45 -4.70 -17.91
CA ALA A 112 7.16 -3.27 -17.75
C ALA A 112 5.69 -2.93 -18.08
N THR A 113 4.79 -3.89 -17.84
CA THR A 113 3.42 -3.88 -18.31
C THR A 113 2.50 -3.94 -17.10
N TRP A 114 1.58 -2.98 -17.02
CA TRP A 114 0.45 -3.06 -16.12
C TRP A 114 -0.55 -4.07 -16.67
N SER A 115 -0.97 -5.02 -15.83
CA SER A 115 -2.08 -5.90 -16.16
C SER A 115 -3.18 -5.71 -15.12
N GLU A 116 -4.43 -5.69 -15.59
CA GLU A 116 -5.55 -5.82 -14.69
C GLU A 116 -5.53 -7.21 -14.07
N VAL A 117 -5.70 -7.27 -12.76
CA VAL A 117 -5.80 -8.53 -12.05
C VAL A 117 -7.26 -8.95 -12.07
N ALA A 118 -7.56 -10.13 -12.61
CA ALA A 118 -8.89 -10.69 -12.48
C ALA A 118 -9.22 -10.89 -11.00
N MET A 119 -10.32 -10.30 -10.54
CA MET A 119 -10.76 -10.37 -9.14
C MET A 119 -12.02 -11.23 -9.05
N ALA A 120 -11.88 -12.46 -8.58
CA ALA A 120 -13.01 -13.35 -8.31
C ALA A 120 -13.26 -13.50 -6.79
N GLY A 121 -14.39 -14.08 -6.42
CA GLY A 121 -14.72 -14.40 -5.02
C GLY A 121 -15.23 -13.21 -4.22
N GLN A 122 -14.79 -13.10 -2.97
CA GLN A 122 -15.24 -12.08 -2.02
C GLN A 122 -14.39 -10.81 -2.11
N VAL A 123 -14.51 -10.13 -3.25
CA VAL A 123 -13.74 -8.92 -3.56
C VAL A 123 -14.01 -7.84 -2.51
N PRO A 124 -12.97 -7.24 -1.90
CA PRO A 124 -13.16 -6.15 -0.96
C PRO A 124 -13.77 -4.93 -1.65
N GLU A 125 -14.61 -4.19 -0.92
CA GLU A 125 -15.16 -2.94 -1.45
C GLU A 125 -14.08 -1.87 -1.72
N ALA A 126 -14.43 -0.90 -2.56
CA ALA A 126 -13.58 0.23 -2.91
C ALA A 126 -13.11 1.00 -1.66
N ARG A 127 -11.80 1.20 -1.52
CA ARG A 127 -11.22 1.75 -0.28
C ARG A 127 -9.90 2.49 -0.51
N SER A 128 -9.60 3.40 0.41
CA SER A 128 -8.32 4.13 0.48
C SER A 128 -7.75 4.08 1.89
N TYR A 129 -6.47 4.44 2.08
CA TYR A 129 -5.80 4.48 3.39
C TYR A 129 -5.79 3.14 4.17
N HIS A 130 -5.97 2.02 3.47
CA HIS A 130 -5.80 0.66 4.00
C HIS A 130 -4.32 0.26 3.97
N CYS A 131 -3.97 -0.81 4.67
CA CYS A 131 -2.65 -1.45 4.54
C CYS A 131 -2.75 -2.74 3.73
N MET A 132 -1.65 -3.10 3.06
CA MET A 132 -1.53 -4.36 2.34
C MET A 132 -0.12 -4.93 2.52
N THR A 133 -0.05 -6.22 2.82
CA THR A 133 1.22 -6.97 2.90
C THR A 133 1.06 -8.32 2.23
N SER A 134 2.14 -9.09 2.11
CA SER A 134 2.15 -10.41 1.48
C SER A 134 2.75 -11.46 2.40
N ILE A 135 2.17 -12.66 2.41
CA ILE A 135 2.77 -13.88 2.98
C ILE A 135 2.75 -14.93 1.87
N GLY A 136 3.94 -15.38 1.45
CA GLY A 136 4.07 -16.28 0.31
C GLY A 136 3.46 -15.68 -0.97
N THR A 137 2.52 -16.38 -1.58
CA THR A 137 1.77 -15.92 -2.76
C THR A 137 0.42 -15.28 -2.42
N THR A 138 0.15 -14.99 -1.15
CA THR A 138 -1.13 -14.40 -0.71
C THR A 138 -0.93 -12.95 -0.25
N LEU A 139 -1.74 -12.04 -0.79
CA LEU A 139 -1.82 -10.67 -0.28
C LEU A 139 -2.86 -10.60 0.86
N TYR A 140 -2.60 -9.77 1.86
CA TYR A 140 -3.53 -9.47 2.94
C TYR A 140 -3.84 -7.98 2.96
N VAL A 141 -5.12 -7.62 2.92
CA VAL A 141 -5.62 -6.25 2.99
C VAL A 141 -6.43 -6.09 4.26
N PHE A 142 -6.13 -5.05 5.04
CA PHE A 142 -6.85 -4.75 6.27
C PHE A 142 -7.32 -3.30 6.32
N GLY A 143 -8.57 -3.13 6.75
CA GLY A 143 -9.18 -1.85 7.05
C GLY A 143 -9.25 -0.89 5.87
N GLY A 144 -9.07 0.41 6.16
CA GLY A 144 -9.19 1.50 5.20
C GLY A 144 -10.43 2.36 5.43
N CYS A 145 -10.60 3.33 4.56
CA CYS A 145 -11.73 4.26 4.55
C CYS A 145 -12.55 4.06 3.27
N THR A 146 -13.87 4.05 3.45
CA THR A 146 -14.89 4.05 2.39
C THR A 146 -15.77 5.30 2.53
N LEU A 147 -16.84 5.37 1.74
CA LEU A 147 -17.92 6.34 1.91
C LEU A 147 -18.68 6.16 3.22
N SER A 148 -18.86 4.91 3.67
CA SER A 148 -19.67 4.55 4.83
C SER A 148 -18.91 4.64 6.15
N GLY A 149 -17.58 4.74 6.11
CA GLY A 149 -16.76 4.91 7.31
C GLY A 149 -15.43 4.19 7.21
N ARG A 150 -14.92 3.77 8.37
CA ARG A 150 -13.65 3.05 8.48
C ARG A 150 -13.93 1.57 8.60
N LEU A 151 -13.12 0.77 7.91
CA LEU A 151 -13.28 -0.68 7.88
C LEU A 151 -12.38 -1.35 8.91
N ASN A 152 -12.86 -2.48 9.42
CA ASN A 152 -12.13 -3.42 10.28
C ASN A 152 -12.02 -4.82 9.65
N ASP A 153 -12.32 -4.94 8.36
CA ASP A 153 -12.30 -6.22 7.66
C ASP A 153 -10.88 -6.61 7.24
N LEU A 154 -10.66 -7.93 7.20
CA LEU A 154 -9.46 -8.56 6.67
C LEU A 154 -9.84 -9.36 5.43
N HIS A 155 -9.10 -9.15 4.35
CA HIS A 155 -9.24 -9.90 3.12
C HIS A 155 -7.90 -10.50 2.70
N SER A 156 -7.93 -11.72 2.17
CA SER A 156 -6.78 -12.36 1.53
C SER A 156 -7.02 -12.49 0.03
N PHE A 157 -5.99 -12.28 -0.78
CA PHE A 157 -5.98 -12.54 -2.22
C PHE A 157 -4.91 -13.56 -2.57
N ASP A 158 -5.35 -14.70 -3.11
CA ASP A 158 -4.45 -15.69 -3.68
C ASP A 158 -4.01 -15.21 -5.07
N THR A 159 -2.72 -14.89 -5.22
CA THR A 159 -2.19 -14.35 -6.48
C THR A 159 -2.04 -15.38 -7.59
N ASP A 160 -2.03 -16.67 -7.26
CA ASP A 160 -1.98 -17.76 -8.24
C ASP A 160 -3.39 -18.07 -8.76
N ALA A 161 -4.38 -18.09 -7.87
CA ALA A 161 -5.77 -18.40 -8.22
C ALA A 161 -6.57 -17.17 -8.70
N GLY A 162 -6.15 -15.95 -8.34
CA GLY A 162 -6.91 -14.73 -8.65
C GLY A 162 -8.19 -14.58 -7.83
N VAL A 163 -8.24 -15.13 -6.61
CA VAL A 163 -9.45 -15.21 -5.80
C VAL A 163 -9.28 -14.48 -4.48
N TRP A 164 -10.22 -13.57 -4.19
CA TRP A 164 -10.37 -12.92 -2.90
C TRP A 164 -11.22 -13.75 -1.94
N LYS A 165 -10.84 -13.74 -0.66
CA LYS A 165 -11.61 -14.30 0.45
C LYS A 165 -11.65 -13.29 1.59
N ARG A 166 -12.80 -13.18 2.25
CA ARG A 166 -12.90 -12.44 3.51
C ARG A 166 -12.43 -13.35 4.65
N CYS A 167 -11.39 -12.92 5.35
CA CYS A 167 -10.86 -13.63 6.50
C CYS A 167 -11.68 -13.27 7.74
N ARG A 168 -12.04 -14.28 8.53
CA ARG A 168 -12.59 -14.08 9.87
C ARG A 168 -11.58 -14.63 10.86
N PRO A 169 -10.96 -13.80 11.71
CA PRO A 169 -10.11 -14.29 12.78
C PRO A 169 -10.85 -15.32 13.62
N LEU A 170 -10.17 -16.40 14.03
CA LEU A 170 -10.79 -17.56 14.68
C LEU A 170 -11.28 -17.30 16.12
N THR A 171 -11.01 -16.13 16.70
CA THR A 171 -11.34 -15.83 18.10
C THR A 171 -12.14 -14.54 18.23
N SER A 172 -13.30 -14.63 18.88
CA SER A 172 -14.20 -13.54 19.27
C SER A 172 -13.64 -12.61 20.37
N SER A 173 -12.32 -12.58 20.58
CA SER A 173 -11.66 -11.73 21.56
C SER A 173 -10.51 -10.97 20.89
N GLY A 174 -10.75 -9.71 20.56
CA GLY A 174 -9.69 -8.78 20.12
C GLY A 174 -9.71 -8.40 18.64
N ASP A 175 -10.88 -8.33 18.00
CA ASP A 175 -10.96 -7.73 16.65
C ASP A 175 -10.39 -6.32 16.67
N ALA A 176 -9.46 -6.04 15.75
CA ALA A 176 -8.91 -4.71 15.58
C ALA A 176 -10.04 -3.75 15.15
N ALA A 177 -10.23 -2.65 15.89
CA ALA A 177 -11.22 -1.63 15.54
C ALA A 177 -11.03 -1.08 14.12
N GLY A 178 -12.11 -0.56 13.53
CA GLY A 178 -12.11 0.01 12.18
C GLY A 178 -11.15 1.19 12.07
N ARG A 179 -10.24 1.14 11.09
CA ARG A 179 -9.11 2.09 11.04
C ARG A 179 -8.66 2.52 9.65
N GLY A 180 -8.15 3.76 9.56
CA GLY A 180 -7.64 4.42 8.36
C GLY A 180 -7.08 5.81 8.68
N TRP A 181 -7.05 6.79 7.76
CA TRP A 181 -6.81 8.22 8.10
C TRP A 181 -7.87 9.14 7.53
N TRP A 182 -8.23 10.17 8.31
CA TRP A 182 -9.04 11.30 7.88
C TRP A 182 -8.64 12.57 8.67
N ARG A 183 -8.56 13.71 7.99
CA ARG A 183 -8.64 15.06 8.58
C ARG A 183 -9.35 16.00 7.62
N SER A 184 -10.32 16.75 8.13
CA SER A 184 -10.70 18.06 7.59
C SER A 184 -9.62 19.08 7.97
N GLY A 185 -8.72 19.40 7.03
CA GLY A 185 -7.72 20.45 7.22
C GLY A 185 -6.50 20.01 8.03
N GLY A 186 -5.35 19.93 7.35
CA GLY A 186 -4.05 19.73 7.98
C GLY A 186 -3.15 18.80 7.17
N SER A 187 -2.10 19.38 6.59
CA SER A 187 -0.91 18.65 6.16
C SER A 187 -0.36 17.89 7.38
N CYS A 188 -0.11 16.59 7.21
CA CYS A 188 0.58 15.80 8.22
C CYS A 188 1.72 15.04 7.53
N THR A 189 2.92 15.55 7.77
CA THR A 189 4.18 14.83 7.63
C THR A 189 4.25 13.78 8.73
N SER A 190 4.19 12.50 8.37
CA SER A 190 4.70 11.45 9.25
C SER A 190 5.92 10.83 8.59
N TRP A 191 7.07 11.06 9.24
CA TRP A 191 8.33 10.39 8.94
C TRP A 191 8.29 9.05 9.67
N GLY A 192 8.15 7.97 8.91
CA GLY A 192 8.22 6.61 9.41
C GLY A 192 8.82 5.73 8.33
N VAL A 193 10.07 5.34 8.52
CA VAL A 193 10.78 4.44 7.60
C VAL A 193 10.25 3.04 7.84
N SER A 194 9.32 2.58 7.01
CA SER A 194 8.94 1.16 6.97
C SER A 194 9.75 0.45 5.88
N TRP A 195 10.43 -0.62 6.27
CA TRP A 195 11.02 -1.55 5.32
C TRP A 195 9.89 -2.41 4.78
N GLY A 196 9.43 -2.10 3.56
CA GLY A 196 8.50 -2.93 2.80
C GLY A 196 7.01 -2.63 3.06
N THR A 197 6.32 -2.28 1.98
CA THR A 197 4.86 -2.42 1.78
C THR A 197 3.96 -1.78 2.84
N SER A 198 3.78 -0.46 2.77
CA SER A 198 2.43 0.13 2.59
C SER A 198 2.47 1.65 2.73
N SER A 199 1.85 2.33 1.77
CA SER A 199 1.42 3.73 1.83
C SER A 199 0.19 3.96 2.72
N GLY A 200 -0.23 2.93 3.45
CA GLY A 200 -1.38 2.96 4.34
C GLY A 200 -1.07 3.77 5.58
N MET A 201 -2.01 4.62 6.00
CA MET A 201 -1.88 5.38 7.25
C MET A 201 -2.19 4.52 8.49
N VAL A 202 -2.37 3.22 8.26
CA VAL A 202 -2.34 2.12 9.21
C VAL A 202 -1.07 1.34 8.88
N SER A 203 -0.19 1.12 9.85
CA SER A 203 1.07 0.41 9.61
C SER A 203 0.83 -1.08 9.79
N GLY A 204 0.82 -1.82 8.68
CA GLY A 204 0.77 -3.28 8.66
C GLY A 204 2.06 -3.83 8.05
N LEU A 205 2.76 -4.71 8.75
CA LEU A 205 4.03 -5.28 8.31
C LEU A 205 4.05 -6.80 8.53
N LEU A 206 4.70 -7.51 7.61
CA LEU A 206 5.03 -8.92 7.79
C LEU A 206 5.84 -9.12 9.08
N TYR A 207 5.42 -10.08 9.89
CA TYR A 207 6.08 -10.52 11.11
C TYR A 207 6.40 -12.01 11.02
N GLY A 208 7.69 -12.35 10.92
CA GLY A 208 8.09 -13.75 10.70
C GLY A 208 7.69 -14.26 9.32
N ALA A 209 7.44 -15.56 9.21
CA ALA A 209 7.06 -16.21 7.95
C ALA A 209 5.54 -16.26 7.73
N ASP A 210 4.76 -16.02 8.78
CA ASP A 210 3.33 -16.35 8.87
C ASP A 210 2.50 -15.30 9.63
N GLY A 211 3.12 -14.20 10.08
CA GLY A 211 2.43 -13.17 10.87
C GLY A 211 2.27 -11.84 10.14
N VAL A 212 1.26 -11.06 10.51
CA VAL A 212 1.14 -9.64 10.16
C VAL A 212 0.97 -8.84 11.44
N LEU A 213 1.90 -7.93 11.70
CA LEU A 213 1.83 -6.97 12.80
C LEU A 213 1.13 -5.70 12.32
N LEU A 214 0.12 -5.28 13.06
CA LEU A 214 -0.68 -4.09 12.82
C LEU A 214 -0.47 -3.10 13.97
N PHE A 215 -0.25 -1.83 13.66
CA PHE A 215 -0.15 -0.77 14.67
C PHE A 215 -0.89 0.50 14.26
N GLY A 216 -1.61 1.07 15.22
CA GLY A 216 -2.12 2.44 15.16
C GLY A 216 -3.17 2.69 14.07
N GLY A 217 -3.09 3.87 13.44
CA GLY A 217 -4.10 4.42 12.55
C GLY A 217 -5.08 5.34 13.29
N ASN A 218 -6.24 5.61 12.69
CA ASN A 218 -7.33 6.32 13.35
C ASN A 218 -8.59 5.49 13.44
N GLY A 219 -9.24 5.52 14.60
CA GLY A 219 -10.55 4.93 14.84
C GLY A 219 -11.70 5.70 14.20
N GLU A 220 -12.91 5.13 14.24
CA GLU A 220 -14.15 5.67 13.68
C GLU A 220 -14.45 7.12 14.09
N ASP A 221 -14.16 7.47 15.33
CA ASP A 221 -14.32 8.80 15.92
C ASP A 221 -13.14 9.75 15.65
N ASN A 222 -12.24 9.38 14.74
CA ASN A 222 -10.96 10.06 14.44
C ASN A 222 -9.93 10.07 15.58
N THR A 223 -10.12 9.31 16.66
CA THR A 223 -9.07 9.11 17.66
C THR A 223 -7.84 8.47 17.02
N ARG A 224 -6.66 8.88 17.47
CA ARG A 224 -5.41 8.21 17.09
C ARG A 224 -5.29 6.94 17.91
N LEU A 225 -5.11 5.82 17.23
CA LEU A 225 -4.94 4.53 17.87
C LEU A 225 -3.45 4.29 18.15
N ASN A 226 -3.16 3.63 19.26
CA ASN A 226 -1.82 3.17 19.66
C ASN A 226 -1.82 1.67 20.02
N ASP A 227 -2.90 0.97 19.69
CA ASP A 227 -3.03 -0.47 19.87
C ASP A 227 -2.18 -1.23 18.84
N THR A 228 -1.77 -2.44 19.21
CA THR A 228 -0.96 -3.34 18.39
C THR A 228 -1.65 -4.68 18.30
N HIS A 229 -1.76 -5.23 17.09
CA HIS A 229 -2.36 -6.54 16.84
C HIS A 229 -1.40 -7.41 16.05
N LEU A 230 -1.39 -8.71 16.34
CA LEU A 230 -0.69 -9.71 15.55
C LEU A 230 -1.73 -10.65 14.94
N LEU A 231 -1.84 -10.64 13.62
CA LEU A 231 -2.52 -11.69 12.87
C LEU A 231 -1.52 -12.83 12.67
N GLN A 232 -1.87 -14.05 13.06
CA GLN A 232 -1.05 -15.24 12.79
C GLN A 232 -1.79 -16.14 11.81
N VAL A 233 -1.17 -16.40 10.65
CA VAL A 233 -1.72 -17.25 9.58
C VAL A 233 -1.27 -18.68 9.86
N THR A 234 -2.14 -19.44 10.50
CA THR A 234 -1.92 -20.88 10.74
C THR A 234 -2.50 -21.70 9.59
N GLN A 235 -1.86 -22.82 9.26
CA GLN A 235 -2.38 -23.80 8.29
C GLN A 235 -3.55 -24.59 8.85
#